data_AF-A0A433EE00-F1
#
_entry.id   AF-A0A433EE00-F1
#
_cell.length_a   1.000
_cell.length_b   1.000
_cell.length_c   1.000
_cell.angle_alpha   90.00
_cell.angle_beta   90.00
_cell.angle_gamma   90.00
#
_symmetry.space_group_name_H-M   'P 1'
#
loop_
_entity.id
_entity.type
_entity.pdbx_description
1 polymer ?
#
loop_
_entity_poly.entity_id
_entity_poly.type
_entity_poly.pdbx_seq_one_letter_code
_entity_poly.pdbx_strand_id
1 'polypeptide(L)'
;MLNETLARYSELFMYIAALIYTVVFVAFTWDVVKNSRITRRLEGAAAPREAELEEEQAAEPVTAGAATTGAGAEKTGGKTAAKSSVKMSAKATRVERTGGAETGTGERGAGYRGAAARALEGHVADSSMLYTGQSRPAARIAVIVMLMGALVHAAAVIMRGVAAQRVPWGNMYEFCTTGALVVVTVYLVALIFRDLRFVGTLVSGLALIMMCAATISFATPVGHLKPALQSYWLVIHVSIAVLASGVFTITFAMAVLQLVQTRREQRILSGKSGGWAFMRLVPSAQALENFAFRLNALAFVMWTFTLAAGAIWASQAWGRYWGWDTKEVWTFVIWVVYAAYLHARATRGWAGPRSAWLSIIGYLCIIFNFTVVNIFFSGLHSYSGL
;
A
#
# COMPACT_ATOMS: atom_id res chain seq x y z
N MET A 1 -9.88 29.34 28.58
CA MET A 1 -10.00 30.35 27.53
C MET A 1 -9.34 29.81 26.26
N LEU A 2 -9.95 30.03 25.10
CA LEU A 2 -9.38 29.65 23.81
C LEU A 2 -8.18 30.55 23.50
N ASN A 3 -7.07 29.98 23.02
CA ASN A 3 -5.91 30.76 22.61
C ASN A 3 -6.01 31.09 21.11
N GLU A 4 -6.60 32.24 20.78
CA GLU A 4 -6.85 32.68 19.40
C GLU A 4 -5.56 32.90 18.60
N THR A 5 -4.49 33.36 19.25
CA THR A 5 -3.18 33.54 18.60
C THR A 5 -2.59 32.22 18.14
N LEU A 6 -2.65 31.20 19.00
CA LEU A 6 -2.18 29.85 18.67
C LEU A 6 -3.07 29.19 17.59
N ALA A 7 -4.38 29.47 17.61
CA ALA A 7 -5.31 29.02 16.58
C ALA A 7 -4.97 29.60 15.19
N ARG A 8 -4.63 30.89 15.11
CA ARG A 8 -4.16 31.53 13.87
C ARG A 8 -2.85 30.94 13.35
N TYR A 9 -1.88 30.69 14.22
CA TYR A 9 -0.63 30.04 13.81
C TYR A 9 -0.85 28.60 13.31
N SER A 10 -1.75 27.87 13.96
CA SER A 10 -2.17 26.54 13.51
C SER A 10 -2.73 26.58 12.08
N GLU A 11 -3.63 27.52 11.78
CA GLU A 11 -4.19 27.68 10.42
C GLU A 11 -3.13 28.03 9.39
N LEU A 12 -2.19 28.93 9.73
CA LEU A 12 -1.09 29.29 8.85
C LEU A 12 -0.18 28.08 8.56
N PHE A 13 0.12 27.26 9.57
CA PHE A 13 0.90 26.04 9.37
C PHE A 13 0.14 24.97 8.57
N MET A 14 -1.19 24.91 8.68
CA MET A 14 -2.01 24.05 7.81
C MET A 14 -1.91 24.46 6.34
N TYR A 15 -1.92 25.76 6.03
CA TYR A 15 -1.74 26.24 4.65
C TYR A 15 -0.34 25.95 4.12
N ILE A 16 0.70 26.15 4.94
CA ILE A 16 2.07 25.77 4.57
C ILE A 16 2.15 24.27 4.30
N ALA A 17 1.58 23.42 5.16
CA ALA A 17 1.55 21.98 4.94
C ALA A 17 0.84 21.60 3.63
N ALA A 18 -0.30 22.22 3.32
CA ALA A 18 -1.03 22.00 2.07
C ALA A 18 -0.20 22.37 0.82
N LEU A 19 0.54 23.49 0.88
CA LEU A 19 1.46 23.88 -0.19
C LEU A 19 2.62 22.88 -0.33
N ILE A 20 3.20 22.42 0.78
CA ILE A 20 4.24 21.38 0.76
C ILE A 20 3.69 20.10 0.14
N TYR A 21 2.49 19.65 0.50
CA TYR A 21 1.88 18.47 -0.11
C TYR A 21 1.61 18.61 -1.60
N THR A 22 1.33 19.83 -2.08
CA THR A 22 1.24 20.12 -3.52
C THR A 22 2.58 19.88 -4.20
N VAL A 23 3.67 20.42 -3.63
CA VAL A 23 5.04 20.20 -4.15
C VAL A 23 5.40 18.71 -4.14
N VAL A 24 5.05 17.99 -3.07
CA VAL A 24 5.27 16.54 -2.94
C VAL A 24 4.51 15.77 -4.02
N PHE A 25 3.24 16.10 -4.24
CA PHE A 25 2.41 15.47 -5.26
C PHE A 25 3.00 15.68 -6.67
N VAL A 26 3.42 16.91 -6.98
CA VAL A 26 4.10 17.24 -8.24
C VAL A 26 5.41 16.47 -8.35
N ALA A 27 6.21 16.39 -7.29
CA ALA A 27 7.50 15.69 -7.30
C ALA A 27 7.34 14.18 -7.52
N PHE A 28 6.38 13.53 -6.86
CA PHE A 28 6.08 12.11 -7.09
C PHE A 28 5.54 11.87 -8.50
N THR A 29 4.65 12.73 -8.99
CA THR A 29 4.14 12.65 -10.36
C THR A 29 5.27 12.80 -11.38
N TRP A 30 6.17 13.75 -11.14
CA TRP A 30 7.34 13.99 -11.98
C TRP A 30 8.30 12.79 -11.99
N ASP A 31 8.57 12.18 -10.83
CA ASP A 31 9.40 10.99 -10.74
C ASP A 31 8.80 9.81 -11.52
N VAL A 32 7.48 9.60 -11.45
CA VAL A 32 6.75 8.59 -12.24
C VAL A 32 6.91 8.87 -13.75
N VAL A 33 6.68 10.11 -14.18
CA VAL A 33 6.78 10.50 -15.60
C VAL A 33 8.22 10.39 -16.12
N LYS A 34 9.21 10.91 -15.40
CA LYS A 34 10.61 10.88 -15.80
C LYS A 34 11.13 9.46 -15.95
N ASN A 35 10.86 8.60 -14.96
CA ASN A 35 11.30 7.21 -15.01
C ASN A 35 10.60 6.45 -16.14
N SER A 36 9.32 6.72 -16.42
CA SER A 36 8.63 6.12 -17.58
C SER A 36 9.28 6.45 -18.93
N ARG A 37 9.83 7.65 -19.09
CA ARG A 37 10.55 8.07 -20.31
C ARG A 37 11.92 7.40 -20.42
N ILE A 38 12.64 7.29 -19.30
CA ILE A 38 13.93 6.60 -19.23
C ILE A 38 13.74 5.14 -19.64
N THR A 39 12.75 4.45 -19.07
CA THR A 39 12.50 3.04 -19.40
C THR A 39 12.14 2.86 -20.87
N ARG A 40 11.30 3.74 -21.45
CA ARG A 40 11.03 3.71 -22.91
C ARG A 40 12.26 3.91 -23.78
N ARG A 41 13.19 4.79 -23.38
CA ARG A 41 14.44 5.03 -24.12
C ARG A 41 15.37 3.83 -24.06
N LEU A 42 15.51 3.22 -22.88
CA LEU A 42 16.32 2.01 -22.71
C LEU A 42 15.75 0.85 -23.54
N GLU A 43 14.42 0.70 -23.59
CA GLU A 43 13.76 -0.29 -24.45
C GLU A 43 14.02 -0.02 -25.94
N GLY A 44 13.87 1.23 -26.39
CA GLY A 44 14.15 1.59 -27.79
C GLY A 44 15.62 1.41 -28.19
N ALA A 45 16.54 1.48 -27.22
CA ALA A 45 17.97 1.23 -27.44
C ALA A 45 18.35 -0.26 -27.31
N ALA A 46 17.57 -1.06 -26.58
CA ALA A 46 17.78 -2.50 -26.43
C ALA A 46 17.19 -3.32 -27.59
N ALA A 47 16.06 -2.89 -28.17
CA ALA A 47 15.42 -3.61 -29.28
C ALA A 47 16.32 -3.83 -30.52
N PRO A 48 17.16 -2.88 -30.96
CA PRO A 48 18.11 -3.11 -32.05
C PRO A 48 19.20 -4.12 -31.64
N ARG A 49 19.65 -4.07 -30.39
CA ARG A 49 20.73 -4.93 -29.87
C ARG A 49 20.25 -6.37 -29.64
N GLU A 50 19.00 -6.56 -29.22
CA GLU A 50 18.37 -7.88 -29.13
C GLU A 50 18.18 -8.49 -30.51
N ALA A 51 17.77 -7.71 -31.51
CA ALA A 51 17.67 -8.17 -32.90
C ALA A 51 19.04 -8.56 -33.50
N GLU A 52 20.09 -7.77 -33.23
CA GLU A 52 21.47 -8.11 -33.61
C GLU A 52 21.95 -9.40 -32.93
N LEU A 53 21.64 -9.60 -31.64
CA LEU A 53 22.00 -10.83 -30.90
C LEU A 53 21.21 -12.06 -31.36
N GLU A 54 19.93 -11.90 -31.73
CA GLU A 54 19.13 -12.97 -32.31
C GLU A 54 19.63 -13.35 -33.72
N GLU A 55 20.07 -12.38 -34.52
CA GLU A 55 20.68 -12.60 -35.83
C GLU A 55 22.06 -13.28 -35.70
N GLU A 56 22.87 -12.88 -34.71
CA GLU A 56 24.18 -13.48 -34.40
C GLU A 56 24.03 -14.91 -33.85
N GLN A 57 23.01 -15.18 -33.01
CA GLN A 57 22.68 -16.53 -32.53
C GLN A 57 22.05 -17.43 -33.60
N ALA A 58 21.31 -16.86 -34.55
CA ALA A 58 20.80 -17.60 -35.71
C ALA A 58 21.90 -17.89 -36.74
N ALA A 59 22.98 -17.10 -36.75
CA ALA A 59 24.14 -17.28 -37.63
C ALA A 59 25.19 -18.27 -37.09
N GLU A 60 25.16 -18.63 -35.80
CA GLU A 60 25.99 -19.73 -35.28
C GLU A 60 25.39 -21.08 -35.72
N PRO A 61 26.11 -21.91 -36.50
CA PRO A 61 25.63 -23.23 -36.84
C PRO A 61 25.60 -24.08 -35.58
N VAL A 62 24.39 -24.48 -35.15
CA VAL A 62 24.19 -25.49 -34.12
C VAL A 62 24.87 -26.77 -34.60
N THR A 63 26.09 -27.04 -34.14
CA THR A 63 26.74 -28.33 -34.32
C THR A 63 25.94 -29.34 -33.50
N ALA A 64 24.99 -29.99 -34.17
CA ALA A 64 24.33 -31.17 -33.65
C ALA A 64 25.41 -32.19 -33.29
N GLY A 65 25.57 -32.46 -32.00
CA GLY A 65 26.43 -33.53 -31.49
C GLY A 65 25.94 -34.85 -32.03
N ALA A 66 26.58 -35.31 -33.10
CA ALA A 66 26.41 -36.65 -33.64
C ALA A 66 26.86 -37.68 -32.61
N ALA A 67 26.02 -38.71 -32.46
CA ALA A 67 26.25 -39.86 -31.62
C ALA A 67 27.54 -40.61 -32.00
N THR A 68 28.27 -41.08 -30.98
CA THR A 68 29.10 -42.29 -31.10
C THR A 68 28.69 -43.27 -30.02
N THR A 69 27.97 -44.29 -30.45
CA THR A 69 27.75 -45.56 -29.77
C THR A 69 29.05 -46.36 -29.71
N GLY A 70 29.34 -46.99 -28.57
CA GLY A 70 30.40 -47.99 -28.44
C GLY A 70 30.19 -48.83 -27.18
N ALA A 71 29.58 -50.01 -27.36
CA ALA A 71 29.50 -51.06 -26.36
C ALA A 71 30.76 -51.94 -26.40
N GLY A 72 31.19 -52.49 -25.26
CA GLY A 72 32.23 -53.52 -25.21
C GLY A 72 32.82 -53.75 -23.82
N ALA A 73 32.50 -54.91 -23.24
CA ALA A 73 33.01 -55.42 -21.97
C ALA A 73 34.48 -55.88 -22.08
N GLU A 74 35.24 -55.88 -20.96
CA GLU A 74 35.78 -57.10 -20.30
C GLU A 74 36.89 -56.77 -19.28
N LYS A 75 37.03 -57.70 -18.32
CA LYS A 75 37.74 -57.72 -17.03
C LYS A 75 39.27 -57.68 -17.09
N THR A 76 39.87 -57.19 -16.00
CA THR A 76 40.89 -57.84 -15.10
C THR A 76 41.48 -56.69 -14.24
N GLY A 77 41.73 -56.75 -12.94
CA GLY A 77 42.02 -57.81 -11.98
C GLY A 77 43.27 -57.36 -11.19
N GLY A 78 43.15 -56.94 -9.93
CA GLY A 78 44.32 -56.57 -9.13
C GLY A 78 44.03 -55.77 -7.86
N LYS A 79 43.90 -56.46 -6.73
CA LYS A 79 43.76 -55.92 -5.36
C LYS A 79 45.04 -55.20 -4.91
N THR A 80 44.89 -54.09 -4.18
CA THR A 80 45.60 -53.86 -2.90
C THR A 80 44.91 -52.76 -2.11
N ALA A 81 44.58 -53.07 -0.85
CA ALA A 81 44.02 -52.16 0.12
C ALA A 81 45.13 -51.42 0.87
N ALA A 82 45.00 -50.10 1.05
CA ALA A 82 45.58 -49.37 2.17
C ALA A 82 44.84 -48.02 2.37
N LYS A 83 44.38 -47.81 3.60
CA LYS A 83 43.59 -46.67 4.10
C LYS A 83 44.43 -45.38 4.09
N SER A 84 43.91 -44.32 3.48
CA SER A 84 43.33 -43.12 4.13
C SER A 84 44.25 -42.36 5.10
N SER A 85 44.83 -41.25 4.61
CA SER A 85 44.85 -39.97 5.33
C SER A 85 45.27 -38.83 4.36
N VAL A 86 44.82 -37.61 4.68
CA VAL A 86 45.25 -36.30 4.15
C VAL A 86 44.25 -35.55 3.22
N LYS A 87 43.47 -34.69 3.90
CA LYS A 87 43.13 -33.27 3.62
C LYS A 87 42.44 -32.92 2.30
N MET A 88 41.10 -32.84 2.35
CA MET A 88 40.32 -31.94 1.50
C MET A 88 40.13 -30.57 2.18
N SER A 89 40.53 -29.52 1.46
CA SER A 89 40.23 -28.13 1.77
C SER A 89 38.74 -27.86 1.59
N ALA A 90 38.10 -27.37 2.65
CA ALA A 90 36.68 -27.07 2.72
C ALA A 90 36.35 -25.70 2.13
N LYS A 91 35.42 -25.67 1.15
CA LYS A 91 34.55 -24.52 0.93
C LYS A 91 33.12 -25.04 1.00
N ALA A 92 32.58 -25.03 2.21
CA ALA A 92 31.22 -25.50 2.51
C ALA A 92 30.20 -24.48 1.99
N THR A 93 29.44 -24.88 0.98
CA THR A 93 28.19 -24.25 0.58
C THR A 93 27.18 -24.50 1.70
N ARG A 94 26.82 -23.46 2.44
CA ARG A 94 25.79 -23.49 3.48
C ARG A 94 24.43 -23.70 2.81
N VAL A 95 23.95 -24.94 2.81
CA VAL A 95 22.55 -25.29 2.56
C VAL A 95 21.75 -24.79 3.75
N GLU A 96 21.06 -23.66 3.59
CA GLU A 96 20.14 -23.18 4.60
C GLU A 96 18.80 -23.90 4.44
N ARG A 97 18.50 -24.72 5.44
CA ARG A 97 17.32 -25.55 5.60
C ARG A 97 16.09 -24.67 5.82
N THR A 98 15.36 -24.33 4.76
CA THR A 98 13.98 -23.83 4.87
C THR A 98 13.05 -25.01 5.14
N GLY A 99 12.69 -25.19 6.41
CA GLY A 99 11.66 -26.15 6.83
C GLY A 99 10.94 -25.60 8.05
N GLY A 100 9.66 -25.25 7.88
CA GLY A 100 8.79 -24.86 8.99
C GLY A 100 7.48 -24.20 8.55
N ALA A 101 6.47 -25.05 8.29
CA ALA A 101 5.03 -24.77 8.29
C ALA A 101 4.42 -24.01 7.09
N GLU A 102 4.42 -24.66 5.92
CA GLU A 102 3.33 -24.51 4.95
C GLU A 102 2.36 -25.68 5.11
N THR A 103 1.38 -25.53 5.98
CA THR A 103 0.21 -26.40 6.00
C THR A 103 -1.03 -25.54 5.91
N GLY A 104 -1.63 -25.51 4.71
CA GLY A 104 -3.00 -25.07 4.51
C GLY A 104 -3.19 -23.84 3.63
N THR A 105 -2.91 -23.92 2.33
CA THR A 105 -3.72 -23.22 1.31
C THR A 105 -3.70 -24.01 0.02
N GLY A 106 -4.88 -24.44 -0.41
CA GLY A 106 -5.08 -25.28 -1.58
C GLY A 106 -4.52 -24.70 -2.88
N GLU A 107 -4.24 -25.63 -3.77
CA GLU A 107 -3.78 -25.48 -5.15
C GLU A 107 -4.57 -24.39 -5.90
N ARG A 108 -4.01 -23.17 -5.98
CA ARG A 108 -4.21 -22.14 -7.03
C ARG A 108 -3.60 -20.77 -6.67
N GLY A 109 -2.74 -20.70 -5.65
CA GLY A 109 -1.79 -19.60 -5.44
C GLY A 109 -0.55 -19.65 -6.35
N ALA A 110 -0.63 -20.37 -7.48
CA ALA A 110 0.48 -20.47 -8.40
C ALA A 110 0.67 -19.12 -9.09
N GLY A 111 1.76 -18.42 -8.75
CA GLY A 111 2.24 -17.32 -9.58
C GLY A 111 2.44 -17.79 -11.03
N TYR A 112 2.65 -16.83 -11.93
CA TYR A 112 2.93 -17.09 -13.35
C TYR A 112 3.91 -18.27 -13.49
N ARG A 113 3.44 -19.46 -13.88
CA ARG A 113 4.32 -20.64 -13.95
C ARG A 113 5.15 -20.59 -15.23
N GLY A 114 6.45 -20.89 -15.10
CA GLY A 114 7.36 -21.20 -16.21
C GLY A 114 7.41 -20.13 -17.29
N ALA A 115 6.72 -20.37 -18.40
CA ALA A 115 6.73 -19.51 -19.58
C ALA A 115 6.18 -18.10 -19.29
N ALA A 116 5.12 -18.00 -18.47
CA ALA A 116 4.52 -16.70 -18.15
C ALA A 116 5.41 -15.87 -17.21
N ALA A 117 6.14 -16.51 -16.29
CA ALA A 117 7.12 -15.81 -15.45
C ALA A 117 8.28 -15.28 -16.28
N ARG A 118 8.83 -16.10 -17.18
CA ARG A 118 9.90 -15.69 -18.10
C ARG A 118 9.48 -14.54 -19.01
N ALA A 119 8.25 -14.57 -19.55
CA ALA A 119 7.71 -13.50 -20.38
C ALA A 119 7.48 -12.17 -19.61
N LEU A 120 7.35 -12.23 -18.28
CA LEU A 120 7.18 -11.05 -17.43
C LEU A 120 8.50 -10.61 -16.77
N GLU A 121 9.54 -11.43 -16.87
CA GLU A 121 10.89 -11.15 -16.36
C GLU A 121 11.45 -9.90 -17.06
N GLY A 122 11.99 -8.95 -16.30
CA GLY A 122 12.42 -7.64 -16.82
C GLY A 122 11.30 -6.63 -17.16
N HIS A 123 10.03 -7.06 -17.16
CA HIS A 123 8.88 -6.18 -17.38
C HIS A 123 8.19 -5.71 -16.09
N VAL A 124 8.43 -6.33 -14.95
CA VAL A 124 7.79 -5.97 -13.67
C VAL A 124 8.84 -5.77 -12.58
N ALA A 125 8.56 -4.93 -11.59
CA ALA A 125 9.46 -4.77 -10.46
C ALA A 125 9.44 -6.04 -9.59
N ASP A 126 10.55 -6.29 -8.91
CA ASP A 126 10.71 -7.48 -8.07
C ASP A 126 9.62 -7.55 -6.98
N SER A 127 9.13 -8.77 -6.79
CA SER A 127 8.16 -9.20 -5.79
C SER A 127 8.60 -8.96 -4.34
N SER A 128 9.90 -8.78 -4.08
CA SER A 128 10.43 -8.47 -2.75
C SER A 128 9.99 -7.09 -2.24
N MET A 129 9.62 -6.14 -3.11
CA MET A 129 9.36 -4.73 -2.78
C MET A 129 10.49 -4.07 -1.95
N LEU A 130 11.69 -4.65 -2.00
CA LEU A 130 12.91 -4.13 -1.40
C LEU A 130 13.86 -3.81 -2.55
N TYR A 131 14.49 -2.65 -2.51
CA TYR A 131 15.26 -2.16 -3.65
C TYR A 131 16.57 -2.94 -3.82
N THR A 132 16.75 -3.59 -4.97
CA THR A 132 18.06 -3.96 -5.51
C THR A 132 18.33 -3.15 -6.78
N GLY A 133 19.32 -2.25 -6.73
CA GLY A 133 20.09 -1.87 -7.93
C GLY A 133 19.94 -0.48 -8.61
N GLN A 134 19.00 0.41 -8.25
CA GLN A 134 18.85 1.72 -8.94
C GLN A 134 18.53 2.90 -7.98
N SER A 135 19.29 3.98 -8.09
CA SER A 135 19.07 5.18 -7.28
C SER A 135 17.94 6.03 -7.88
N ARG A 136 16.85 6.27 -7.12
CA ARG A 136 15.75 7.21 -7.47
C ARG A 136 15.85 8.49 -6.64
N PRO A 137 16.73 9.45 -7.00
CA PRO A 137 16.96 10.65 -6.20
C PRO A 137 15.70 11.53 -6.10
N ALA A 138 14.90 11.64 -7.16
CA ALA A 138 13.67 12.43 -7.16
C ALA A 138 12.63 11.89 -6.17
N ALA A 139 12.41 10.57 -6.13
CA ALA A 139 11.53 9.94 -5.15
C ALA A 139 12.05 10.10 -3.71
N ARG A 140 13.37 10.06 -3.48
CA ARG A 140 13.96 10.30 -2.15
C ARG A 140 13.73 11.74 -1.69
N ILE A 141 13.96 12.72 -2.59
CA ILE A 141 13.68 14.13 -2.31
C ILE A 141 12.20 14.32 -1.99
N ALA A 142 11.29 13.73 -2.79
CA ALA A 142 9.86 13.80 -2.53
C ALA A 142 9.49 13.26 -1.14
N VAL A 143 10.09 12.15 -0.70
CA VAL A 143 9.89 11.60 0.66
C VAL A 143 10.43 12.53 1.74
N ILE A 144 11.60 13.14 1.55
CA ILE A 144 12.18 14.09 2.51
C ILE A 144 11.28 15.32 2.65
N VAL A 145 10.83 15.89 1.52
CA VAL A 145 9.91 17.03 1.51
C VAL A 145 8.57 16.63 2.14
N MET A 146 8.08 15.42 1.91
CA MET A 146 6.87 14.88 2.55
C MET A 146 7.02 14.74 4.06
N LEU A 147 8.19 14.29 4.53
CA LEU A 147 8.51 14.22 5.96
C LEU A 147 8.50 15.62 6.58
N MET A 148 9.14 16.60 5.94
CA MET A 148 9.11 18.00 6.40
C MET A 148 7.67 18.54 6.44
N GLY A 149 6.87 18.29 5.40
CA GLY A 149 5.46 18.65 5.37
C GLY A 149 4.66 17.99 6.48
N ALA A 150 4.90 16.70 6.76
CA ALA A 150 4.27 15.98 7.86
C ALA A 150 4.64 16.55 9.23
N LEU A 151 5.89 16.99 9.45
CA LEU A 151 6.31 17.63 10.69
C LEU A 151 5.62 18.98 10.89
N VAL A 152 5.54 19.81 9.85
CA VAL A 152 4.82 21.09 9.89
C VAL A 152 3.33 20.86 10.14
N HIS A 153 2.75 19.86 9.49
CA HIS A 153 1.35 19.49 9.66
C HIS A 153 1.08 18.97 11.09
N ALA A 154 1.96 18.13 11.64
CA ALA A 154 1.86 17.65 13.01
C ALA A 154 1.90 18.81 14.00
N ALA A 155 2.83 19.76 13.83
CA ALA A 155 2.88 20.98 14.64
C ALA A 155 1.57 21.77 14.55
N ALA A 156 0.98 21.90 13.35
CA ALA A 156 -0.29 22.58 13.14
C ALA A 156 -1.45 21.91 13.91
N VAL A 157 -1.57 20.58 13.83
CA VAL A 157 -2.59 19.79 14.56
C VAL A 157 -2.40 19.92 16.07
N ILE A 158 -1.16 19.80 16.56
CA ILE A 158 -0.85 19.94 18.00
C ILE A 158 -1.20 21.34 18.49
N MET A 159 -0.80 22.39 17.75
CA MET A 159 -1.17 23.77 18.09
C MET A 159 -2.68 23.95 18.13
N ARG A 160 -3.44 23.35 17.20
CA ARG A 160 -4.91 23.37 17.22
C ARG A 160 -5.45 22.76 18.51
N GLY A 161 -4.93 21.59 18.89
CA GLY A 161 -5.34 20.90 20.10
C GLY A 161 -5.04 21.69 21.39
N VAL A 162 -3.84 22.28 21.47
CA VAL A 162 -3.45 23.14 22.59
C VAL A 162 -4.29 24.42 22.62
N ALA A 163 -4.61 25.01 21.47
CA ALA A 163 -5.45 26.22 21.40
C ALA A 163 -6.87 25.96 21.92
N ALA A 164 -7.39 24.76 21.61
CA ALA A 164 -8.71 24.31 22.02
C ALA A 164 -8.74 23.66 23.41
N GLN A 165 -7.58 23.35 24.01
CA GLN A 165 -7.42 22.55 25.23
C GLN A 165 -8.13 21.18 25.15
N ARG A 166 -8.12 20.57 23.97
CA ARG A 166 -8.76 19.28 23.67
C ARG A 166 -8.15 18.64 22.44
N VAL A 167 -8.51 17.39 22.18
CA VAL A 167 -8.08 16.75 20.93
C VAL A 167 -8.82 17.35 19.73
N PRO A 168 -8.13 17.66 18.61
CA PRO A 168 -8.73 18.31 17.44
C PRO A 168 -9.45 17.28 16.57
N TRP A 169 -10.61 16.80 17.04
CA TRP A 169 -11.55 15.94 16.30
C TRP A 169 -13.01 16.38 16.50
N GLY A 170 -13.23 17.67 16.73
CA GLY A 170 -14.54 18.22 17.09
C GLY A 170 -15.42 18.55 15.89
N ASN A 171 -14.85 18.71 14.70
CA ASN A 171 -15.55 19.14 13.48
C ASN A 171 -14.88 18.58 12.21
N MET A 172 -15.52 18.76 11.05
CA MET A 172 -15.03 18.26 9.77
C MET A 172 -13.68 18.85 9.33
N TYR A 173 -13.37 20.11 9.69
CA TYR A 173 -12.04 20.67 9.45
C TYR A 173 -10.97 19.84 10.15
N GLU A 174 -11.13 19.68 11.47
CA GLU A 174 -10.21 18.99 12.35
C GLU A 174 -10.08 17.49 12.00
N PHE A 175 -11.18 16.86 11.57
CA PHE A 175 -11.17 15.49 11.05
C PHE A 175 -10.42 15.36 9.72
N CYS A 176 -10.64 16.27 8.77
CA CYS A 176 -9.95 16.25 7.48
C CYS A 176 -8.45 16.50 7.65
N THR A 177 -8.04 17.49 8.46
CA THR A 177 -6.61 17.78 8.67
C THR A 177 -5.93 16.64 9.44
N THR A 178 -6.51 16.18 10.55
CA THR A 178 -5.90 15.12 11.35
C THR A 178 -5.91 13.78 10.60
N GLY A 179 -6.97 13.49 9.84
CA GLY A 179 -7.04 12.32 8.97
C GLY A 179 -5.96 12.34 7.88
N ALA A 180 -5.74 13.49 7.24
CA ALA A 180 -4.67 13.65 6.25
C ALA A 180 -3.29 13.43 6.89
N LEU A 181 -3.05 13.97 8.09
CA LEU A 181 -1.81 13.73 8.84
C LEU A 181 -1.58 12.24 9.11
N VAL A 182 -2.61 11.53 9.57
CA VAL A 182 -2.50 10.09 9.85
C VAL A 182 -2.26 9.29 8.57
N VAL A 183 -2.96 9.58 7.48
CA VAL A 183 -2.73 8.91 6.18
C VAL A 183 -1.27 9.08 5.74
N VAL A 184 -0.74 10.30 5.80
CA VAL A 184 0.67 10.58 5.46
C VAL A 184 1.63 9.86 6.42
N THR A 185 1.33 9.87 7.72
CA THR A 185 2.17 9.21 8.73
C THR A 185 2.21 7.70 8.54
N VAL A 186 1.05 7.06 8.33
CA VAL A 186 0.95 5.61 8.06
C VAL A 186 1.71 5.27 6.79
N TYR A 187 1.66 6.12 5.76
CA TYR A 187 2.47 5.94 4.56
C TYR A 187 3.98 6.05 4.82
N LEU A 188 4.43 7.08 5.53
CA LEU A 188 5.84 7.24 5.90
C LEU A 188 6.35 6.07 6.76
N VAL A 189 5.53 5.56 7.68
CA VAL A 189 5.84 4.36 8.47
C VAL A 189 5.89 3.12 7.57
N ALA A 190 4.95 2.97 6.65
CA ALA A 190 4.97 1.87 5.68
C ALA A 190 6.25 1.89 4.81
N LEU A 191 6.77 3.07 4.47
CA LEU A 191 8.04 3.24 3.76
C LEU A 191 9.27 2.74 4.53
N ILE A 192 9.21 2.65 5.87
CA ILE A 192 10.30 2.08 6.69
C ILE A 192 10.38 0.57 6.48
N PHE A 193 9.23 -0.09 6.31
CA PHE A 193 9.16 -1.54 6.17
C PHE A 193 9.24 -2.03 4.72
N ARG A 194 8.69 -1.27 3.76
CA ARG A 194 8.61 -1.63 2.33
C ARG A 194 8.75 -0.39 1.46
N ASP A 195 9.42 -0.51 0.31
CA ASP A 195 9.54 0.64 -0.62
C ASP A 195 8.25 0.81 -1.44
N LEU A 196 7.30 1.56 -0.88
CA LEU A 196 6.02 1.92 -1.49
C LEU A 196 6.06 3.32 -2.14
N ARG A 197 7.22 3.80 -2.61
CA ARG A 197 7.34 5.14 -3.23
C ARG A 197 6.43 5.34 -4.44
N PHE A 198 6.11 4.26 -5.16
CA PHE A 198 5.16 4.30 -6.28
C PHE A 198 3.71 4.61 -5.84
N VAL A 199 3.38 4.36 -4.57
CA VAL A 199 2.08 4.69 -3.96
C VAL A 199 2.02 6.17 -3.52
N GLY A 200 3.19 6.84 -3.44
CA GLY A 200 3.33 8.19 -2.91
C GLY A 200 2.51 9.24 -3.65
N THR A 201 2.34 9.12 -4.97
CA THR A 201 1.47 10.01 -5.75
C THR A 201 0.02 9.94 -5.30
N LEU A 202 -0.49 8.73 -5.04
CA LEU A 202 -1.89 8.52 -4.65
C LEU A 202 -2.13 9.01 -3.22
N VAL A 203 -1.20 8.72 -2.31
CA VAL A 203 -1.27 9.17 -0.91
C VAL A 203 -1.17 10.69 -0.80
N SER A 204 -0.18 11.31 -1.46
CA SER A 204 -0.02 12.77 -1.45
C SER A 204 -1.18 13.48 -2.14
N GLY A 205 -1.73 12.91 -3.22
CA GLY A 205 -2.92 13.42 -3.88
C GLY A 205 -4.15 13.38 -2.97
N LEU A 206 -4.37 12.28 -2.25
CA LEU A 206 -5.46 12.19 -1.28
C LEU A 206 -5.27 13.17 -0.13
N ALA A 207 -4.07 13.25 0.45
CA ALA A 207 -3.77 14.20 1.52
C ALA A 207 -4.03 15.65 1.06
N LEU A 208 -3.63 15.99 -0.17
CA LEU A 208 -3.90 17.30 -0.76
C LEU A 208 -5.42 17.55 -0.90
N ILE A 209 -6.18 16.59 -1.40
CA ILE A 209 -7.65 16.70 -1.51
C ILE A 209 -8.28 16.93 -0.13
N MET A 210 -7.85 16.19 0.90
CA MET A 210 -8.34 16.35 2.27
C MET A 210 -8.00 17.74 2.84
N MET A 211 -6.80 18.25 2.60
CA MET A 211 -6.39 19.59 3.04
C MET A 211 -7.15 20.70 2.31
N CYS A 212 -7.38 20.55 1.01
CA CYS A 212 -8.22 21.46 0.23
C CYS A 212 -9.67 21.43 0.72
N ALA A 213 -10.24 20.25 0.97
CA ALA A 213 -11.59 20.11 1.50
C ALA A 213 -11.73 20.77 2.89
N ALA A 214 -10.74 20.56 3.78
CA ALA A 214 -10.72 21.22 5.08
C ALA A 214 -10.75 22.75 4.94
N THR A 215 -9.92 23.30 4.05
CA THR A 215 -9.75 24.74 3.87
C THR A 215 -10.91 25.41 3.14
N ILE A 216 -11.44 24.78 2.09
CA ILE A 216 -12.43 25.39 1.20
C ILE A 216 -13.86 25.10 1.67
N SER A 217 -14.13 23.87 2.10
CA SER A 217 -15.49 23.41 2.36
C SER A 217 -15.87 23.40 3.84
N PHE A 218 -14.89 23.32 4.75
CA PHE A 218 -15.16 23.11 6.17
C PHE A 218 -14.46 24.11 7.10
N ALA A 219 -14.01 25.26 6.61
CA ALA A 219 -13.33 26.28 7.41
C ALA A 219 -14.18 26.69 8.62
N THR A 220 -13.87 26.11 9.78
CA THR A 220 -14.63 26.28 11.01
C THR A 220 -13.71 26.82 12.10
N PRO A 221 -14.09 27.90 12.81
CA PRO A 221 -13.30 28.44 13.90
C PRO A 221 -13.09 27.44 15.03
N VAL A 222 -12.05 27.64 15.85
CA VAL A 222 -11.84 26.82 17.04
C VAL A 222 -13.00 27.05 18.02
N GLY A 223 -13.64 25.96 18.43
CA GLY A 223 -14.76 25.98 19.38
C GLY A 223 -14.67 24.87 20.43
N HIS A 224 -15.56 24.97 21.43
CA HIS A 224 -15.75 23.95 22.46
C HIS A 224 -16.42 22.69 21.87
N LEU A 225 -16.14 21.51 22.43
CA LEU A 225 -16.84 20.28 22.05
C LEU A 225 -18.29 20.31 22.53
N LYS A 226 -19.19 19.68 21.75
CA LYS A 226 -20.52 19.33 22.26
C LYS A 226 -20.36 18.41 23.49
N PRO A 227 -21.19 18.53 24.55
CA PRO A 227 -21.00 17.81 25.82
C PRO A 227 -20.85 16.28 25.69
N ALA A 228 -21.55 15.65 24.74
CA ALA A 228 -21.48 14.21 24.49
C ALA A 228 -20.11 13.70 23.98
N LEU A 229 -19.22 14.61 23.55
CA LEU A 229 -17.90 14.28 22.97
C LEU A 229 -16.76 14.35 24.00
N GLN A 230 -17.05 14.71 25.26
CA GLN A 230 -16.05 14.83 26.34
C GLN A 230 -15.82 13.47 27.04
N SER A 231 -15.35 12.46 26.30
CA SER A 231 -15.06 11.14 26.86
C SER A 231 -13.74 10.57 26.32
N TYR A 232 -12.99 9.89 27.20
CA TYR A 232 -11.77 9.16 26.82
C TYR A 232 -12.05 8.06 25.79
N TRP A 233 -13.28 7.51 25.77
CA TRP A 233 -13.66 6.51 24.78
C TRP A 233 -13.72 7.07 23.36
N LEU A 234 -14.09 8.34 23.19
CA LEU A 234 -14.00 9.00 21.89
C LEU A 234 -12.56 9.01 21.39
N VAL A 235 -11.60 9.30 22.28
CA VAL A 235 -10.18 9.38 21.92
C VAL A 235 -9.67 8.04 21.43
N ILE A 236 -9.98 6.97 22.17
CA ILE A 236 -9.63 5.60 21.77
C ILE A 236 -10.30 5.22 20.45
N HIS A 237 -11.61 5.41 20.35
CA HIS A 237 -12.40 4.99 19.19
C HIS A 237 -11.94 5.70 17.92
N VAL A 238 -11.86 7.04 17.95
CA VAL A 238 -11.52 7.85 16.78
C VAL A 238 -10.07 7.65 16.35
N SER A 239 -9.12 7.56 17.29
CA SER A 239 -7.70 7.35 16.94
C SER A 239 -7.49 6.04 16.19
N ILE A 240 -8.09 4.94 16.66
CA ILE A 240 -7.96 3.63 16.02
C ILE A 240 -8.75 3.58 14.70
N ALA A 241 -9.92 4.24 14.61
CA ALA A 241 -10.67 4.39 13.37
C ALA A 241 -9.87 5.09 12.27
N VAL A 242 -9.24 6.22 12.60
CA VAL A 242 -8.44 7.01 11.66
C VAL A 242 -7.17 6.25 11.28
N LEU A 243 -6.52 5.56 12.23
CA LEU A 243 -5.36 4.72 11.95
C LEU A 243 -5.69 3.56 10.99
N ALA A 244 -6.80 2.85 11.24
CA ALA A 244 -7.30 1.80 10.36
C ALA A 244 -7.62 2.32 8.96
N SER A 245 -8.26 3.49 8.87
CA SER A 245 -8.54 4.17 7.60
C SER A 245 -7.26 4.53 6.82
N GLY A 246 -6.20 4.92 7.53
CA GLY A 246 -4.88 5.14 6.94
C GLY A 246 -4.29 3.87 6.32
N VAL A 247 -4.38 2.73 7.02
CA VAL A 247 -3.94 1.44 6.47
C VAL A 247 -4.79 1.03 5.26
N PHE A 248 -6.12 1.15 5.35
CA PHE A 248 -7.03 0.88 4.24
C PHE A 248 -6.79 1.77 3.01
N THR A 249 -6.31 3.00 3.22
CA THR A 249 -5.93 3.91 2.13
C THR A 249 -4.76 3.34 1.32
N ILE A 250 -3.76 2.76 1.99
CA ILE A 250 -2.61 2.15 1.32
C ILE A 250 -3.05 0.88 0.57
N THR A 251 -3.90 0.05 1.18
CA THR A 251 -4.40 -1.18 0.52
C THR A 251 -5.32 -0.86 -0.66
N PHE A 252 -6.13 0.19 -0.57
CA PHE A 252 -6.89 0.72 -1.70
C PHE A 252 -5.97 1.12 -2.86
N ALA A 253 -4.93 1.89 -2.57
CA ALA A 253 -3.97 2.32 -3.59
C ALA A 253 -3.28 1.11 -4.26
N MET A 254 -2.92 0.10 -3.48
CA MET A 254 -2.38 -1.15 -4.00
C MET A 254 -3.38 -1.95 -4.83
N ALA A 255 -4.65 -2.00 -4.43
CA ALA A 255 -5.70 -2.70 -5.18
C ALA A 255 -5.96 -2.03 -6.54
N VAL A 256 -5.94 -0.69 -6.60
CA VAL A 256 -6.03 0.06 -7.88
C VAL A 256 -4.85 -0.29 -8.78
N LEU A 257 -3.62 -0.22 -8.24
CA LEU A 257 -2.42 -0.57 -9.00
C LEU A 257 -2.40 -2.04 -9.42
N GLN A 258 -2.90 -2.95 -8.59
CA GLN A 258 -3.06 -4.36 -8.89
C GLN A 258 -3.94 -4.55 -10.13
N LEU A 259 -5.08 -3.87 -10.24
CA LEU A 259 -5.95 -3.98 -11.41
C LEU A 259 -5.28 -3.49 -12.71
N VAL A 260 -4.56 -2.37 -12.62
CA VAL A 260 -3.80 -1.83 -13.77
C VAL A 260 -2.69 -2.80 -14.16
N GLN A 261 -2.00 -3.38 -13.17
CA GLN A 261 -0.91 -4.32 -13.37
C GLN A 261 -1.42 -5.66 -13.93
N THR A 262 -2.54 -6.20 -13.46
CA THR A 262 -3.14 -7.42 -14.01
C THR A 262 -3.48 -7.25 -15.49
N ARG A 263 -4.08 -6.11 -15.87
CA ARG A 263 -4.38 -5.80 -17.28
C ARG A 263 -3.12 -5.72 -18.13
N ARG A 264 -2.05 -5.16 -17.57
CA ARG A 264 -0.75 -5.05 -18.23
C ARG A 264 -0.10 -6.42 -18.45
N GLU A 265 -0.04 -7.23 -17.39
CA GLU A 265 0.54 -8.58 -17.45
C GLU A 265 -0.20 -9.44 -18.50
N GLN A 266 -1.54 -9.36 -18.54
CA GLN A 266 -2.33 -10.03 -19.58
C GLN A 266 -2.05 -9.55 -21.01
N ARG A 267 -1.72 -8.26 -21.20
CA ARG A 267 -1.33 -7.73 -22.52
C ARG A 267 0.03 -8.27 -22.96
N ILE A 268 1.01 -8.29 -22.06
CA ILE A 268 2.36 -8.82 -22.35
C ILE A 268 2.26 -10.31 -22.72
N LEU A 269 1.50 -11.08 -21.96
CA LEU A 269 1.28 -12.51 -22.23
C LEU A 269 0.52 -12.79 -23.53
N SER A 270 -0.19 -11.80 -24.08
CA SER A 270 -0.84 -11.89 -25.39
C SER A 270 0.00 -11.29 -26.54
N GLY A 271 1.29 -11.05 -26.30
CA GLY A 271 2.22 -10.49 -27.30
C GLY A 271 1.98 -9.00 -27.61
N LYS A 272 1.16 -8.31 -26.81
CA LYS A 272 0.88 -6.88 -26.96
C LYS A 272 1.81 -6.06 -26.08
N SER A 273 2.07 -4.81 -26.48
CA SER A 273 2.90 -3.92 -25.68
C SER A 273 2.35 -3.73 -24.27
N GLY A 274 3.24 -3.70 -23.28
CA GLY A 274 2.92 -3.57 -21.86
C GLY A 274 2.34 -2.21 -21.43
N GLY A 275 1.89 -1.37 -22.37
CA GLY A 275 1.21 -0.11 -22.09
C GLY A 275 2.11 0.95 -21.45
N TRP A 276 1.74 1.42 -20.26
CA TRP A 276 2.40 2.54 -19.59
C TRP A 276 3.73 2.10 -18.95
N ALA A 277 4.83 2.71 -19.37
CA ALA A 277 6.17 2.33 -18.94
C ALA A 277 6.42 2.48 -17.44
N PHE A 278 5.71 3.38 -16.74
CA PHE A 278 5.85 3.50 -15.28
C PHE A 278 5.39 2.25 -14.53
N MET A 279 4.49 1.44 -15.11
CA MET A 279 4.01 0.21 -14.47
C MET A 279 5.10 -0.87 -14.38
N ARG A 280 6.25 -0.70 -15.07
CA ARG A 280 7.45 -1.53 -14.84
C ARG A 280 8.04 -1.33 -13.44
N LEU A 281 7.82 -0.15 -12.83
CA LEU A 281 8.29 0.17 -11.47
C LEU A 281 7.38 -0.38 -10.38
N VAL A 282 6.18 -0.83 -10.75
CA VAL A 282 5.20 -1.38 -9.84
C VAL A 282 5.46 -2.89 -9.74
N PRO A 283 5.46 -3.46 -8.51
CA PRO A 283 5.59 -4.91 -8.32
C PRO A 283 4.48 -5.68 -9.05
N SER A 284 4.68 -6.98 -9.21
CA SER A 284 3.67 -7.86 -9.84
C SER A 284 2.31 -7.75 -9.15
N ALA A 285 1.23 -7.99 -9.91
CA ALA A 285 -0.13 -7.90 -9.36
C ALA A 285 -0.32 -8.83 -8.14
N GLN A 286 0.32 -10.00 -8.15
CA GLN A 286 0.29 -10.95 -7.05
C GLN A 286 1.03 -10.44 -5.81
N ALA A 287 2.17 -9.76 -5.98
CA ALA A 287 2.92 -9.20 -4.86
C ALA A 287 2.09 -8.10 -4.17
N LEU A 288 1.50 -7.19 -4.97
CA LEU A 288 0.58 -6.16 -4.46
C LEU A 288 -0.59 -6.78 -3.69
N GLU A 289 -1.22 -7.82 -4.25
CA GLU A 289 -2.34 -8.50 -3.61
C GLU A 289 -1.96 -9.13 -2.26
N ASN A 290 -0.84 -9.87 -2.22
CA ASN A 290 -0.39 -10.58 -1.02
C ASN A 290 0.00 -9.62 0.12
N PHE A 291 0.54 -8.46 -0.22
CA PHE A 291 0.86 -7.44 0.77
C PHE A 291 -0.41 -6.68 1.20
N ALA A 292 -1.28 -6.31 0.26
CA ALA A 292 -2.56 -5.67 0.55
C ALA A 292 -3.44 -6.54 1.46
N PHE A 293 -3.48 -7.86 1.26
CA PHE A 293 -4.23 -8.75 2.14
C PHE A 293 -3.73 -8.73 3.59
N ARG A 294 -2.42 -8.78 3.81
CA ARG A 294 -1.83 -8.74 5.17
C ARG A 294 -2.16 -7.42 5.88
N LEU A 295 -2.06 -6.30 5.16
CA LEU A 295 -2.45 -5.00 5.69
C LEU A 295 -3.96 -4.88 5.91
N ASN A 296 -4.79 -5.43 5.02
CA ASN A 296 -6.25 -5.46 5.19
C ASN A 296 -6.65 -6.31 6.40
N ALA A 297 -5.96 -7.42 6.68
CA ALA A 297 -6.19 -8.21 7.89
C ALA A 297 -5.89 -7.41 9.17
N LEU A 298 -4.75 -6.69 9.20
CA LEU A 298 -4.41 -5.80 10.29
C LEU A 298 -5.45 -4.68 10.47
N ALA A 299 -5.81 -4.00 9.39
CA ALA A 299 -6.78 -2.92 9.41
C ALA A 299 -8.18 -3.40 9.83
N PHE A 300 -8.56 -4.62 9.45
CA PHE A 300 -9.82 -5.23 9.88
C PHE A 300 -9.88 -5.50 11.38
N VAL A 301 -8.78 -5.95 12.00
CA VAL A 301 -8.68 -6.11 13.45
C VAL A 301 -8.84 -4.75 14.14
N MET A 302 -8.15 -3.72 13.65
CA MET A 302 -8.30 -2.36 14.15
C MET A 302 -9.75 -1.86 14.00
N TRP A 303 -10.38 -2.07 12.84
CA TRP A 303 -11.77 -1.66 12.60
C TRP A 303 -12.77 -2.41 13.47
N THR A 304 -12.53 -3.70 13.75
CA THR A 304 -13.34 -4.49 14.68
C THR A 304 -13.28 -3.90 16.09
N PHE A 305 -12.09 -3.51 16.54
CA PHE A 305 -11.94 -2.78 17.79
C PHE A 305 -12.65 -1.43 17.76
N THR A 306 -12.56 -0.68 16.65
CA THR A 306 -13.29 0.58 16.46
C THR A 306 -14.80 0.39 16.66
N LEU A 307 -15.41 -0.64 16.07
CA LEU A 307 -16.83 -0.95 16.25
C LEU A 307 -17.16 -1.21 17.74
N ALA A 308 -16.37 -2.06 18.40
CA ALA A 308 -16.59 -2.40 19.81
C ALA A 308 -16.43 -1.17 20.74
N ALA A 309 -15.36 -0.40 20.57
CA ALA A 309 -15.12 0.83 21.32
C ALA A 309 -16.20 1.90 21.05
N GLY A 310 -16.70 1.96 19.80
CA GLY A 310 -17.80 2.84 19.42
C GLY A 310 -19.08 2.51 20.15
N ALA A 311 -19.45 1.22 20.24
CA ALA A 311 -20.62 0.77 20.98
C ALA A 311 -20.54 1.07 22.49
N ILE A 312 -19.36 0.91 23.09
CA ILE A 312 -19.14 1.26 24.51
C ILE A 312 -19.30 2.76 24.73
N TRP A 313 -18.72 3.58 23.86
CA TRP A 313 -18.88 5.03 23.90
C TRP A 313 -20.34 5.45 23.73
N ALA A 314 -21.06 4.85 22.78
CA ALA A 314 -22.48 5.12 22.55
C ALA A 314 -23.33 4.86 23.80
N SER A 315 -23.02 3.80 24.55
CA SER A 315 -23.71 3.49 25.82
C SER A 315 -23.50 4.59 26.87
N GLN A 316 -22.31 5.17 26.95
CA GLN A 316 -22.02 6.25 27.89
C GLN A 316 -22.61 7.59 27.45
N ALA A 317 -22.61 7.88 26.14
CA ALA A 317 -23.07 9.15 25.60
C ALA A 317 -24.60 9.24 25.49
N TRP A 318 -25.26 8.13 25.14
CA TRP A 318 -26.70 8.11 24.82
C TRP A 318 -27.49 7.03 25.57
N GLY A 319 -26.88 6.31 26.51
CA GLY A 319 -27.55 5.30 27.32
C GLY A 319 -27.82 3.97 26.61
N ARG A 320 -27.32 3.76 25.38
CA ARG A 320 -27.50 2.52 24.60
C ARG A 320 -26.27 2.17 23.76
N TYR A 321 -25.98 0.89 23.59
CA TYR A 321 -24.80 0.42 22.83
C TYR A 321 -24.93 0.61 21.31
N TRP A 322 -26.14 0.67 20.79
CA TRP A 322 -26.42 0.79 19.36
C TRP A 322 -27.77 1.48 19.16
N GLY A 323 -27.83 2.42 18.22
CA GLY A 323 -29.00 3.21 17.86
C GLY A 323 -29.45 3.10 16.40
N TRP A 324 -28.76 2.31 15.57
CA TRP A 324 -29.04 2.18 14.12
C TRP A 324 -28.97 3.53 13.37
N ASP A 325 -28.19 4.48 13.87
CA ASP A 325 -28.00 5.73 13.14
C ASP A 325 -27.14 5.48 11.88
N THR A 326 -27.20 6.41 10.93
CA THR A 326 -26.55 6.23 9.63
C THR A 326 -25.06 5.93 9.78
N LYS A 327 -24.35 6.56 10.73
CA LYS A 327 -22.92 6.26 10.92
C LYS A 327 -22.67 4.86 11.47
N GLU A 328 -23.38 4.47 12.51
CA GLU A 328 -23.30 3.11 13.06
C GLU A 328 -23.54 2.08 11.95
N VAL A 329 -24.62 2.23 11.17
CA VAL A 329 -24.94 1.33 10.04
C VAL A 329 -23.81 1.26 9.03
N TRP A 330 -23.25 2.39 8.61
CA TRP A 330 -22.16 2.40 7.63
C TRP A 330 -20.85 1.85 8.18
N THR A 331 -20.54 2.04 9.48
CA THR A 331 -19.39 1.37 10.10
C THR A 331 -19.54 -0.15 10.10
N PHE A 332 -20.76 -0.65 10.31
CA PHE A 332 -21.07 -2.08 10.19
C PHE A 332 -21.00 -2.56 8.74
N VAL A 333 -21.51 -1.81 7.76
CA VAL A 333 -21.38 -2.13 6.32
C VAL A 333 -19.91 -2.28 5.94
N ILE A 334 -19.05 -1.33 6.33
CA ILE A 334 -17.60 -1.40 6.09
C ILE A 334 -17.02 -2.68 6.68
N TRP A 335 -17.38 -3.00 7.92
CA TRP A 335 -16.94 -4.22 8.59
C TRP A 335 -17.37 -5.47 7.80
N VAL A 336 -18.62 -5.56 7.36
CA VAL A 336 -19.15 -6.69 6.57
C VAL A 336 -18.43 -6.82 5.23
N VAL A 337 -18.18 -5.71 4.51
CA VAL A 337 -17.46 -5.76 3.23
C VAL A 337 -16.03 -6.28 3.41
N TYR A 338 -15.31 -5.80 4.43
CA TYR A 338 -13.95 -6.28 4.68
C TYR A 338 -13.92 -7.70 5.26
N ALA A 339 -14.89 -8.09 6.08
CA ALA A 339 -15.06 -9.48 6.51
C ALA A 339 -15.31 -10.40 5.32
N ALA A 340 -16.18 -10.00 4.38
CA ALA A 340 -16.44 -10.73 3.15
C ALA A 340 -15.19 -10.81 2.26
N TYR A 341 -14.40 -9.73 2.16
CA TYR A 341 -13.11 -9.72 1.47
C TYR A 341 -12.14 -10.76 2.07
N LEU A 342 -11.93 -10.73 3.39
CA LEU A 342 -11.03 -11.67 4.07
C LEU A 342 -11.53 -13.11 3.96
N HIS A 343 -12.83 -13.32 4.16
CA HIS A 343 -13.47 -14.63 4.05
C HIS A 343 -13.36 -15.18 2.63
N ALA A 344 -13.73 -14.41 1.60
CA ALA A 344 -13.66 -14.85 0.21
C ALA A 344 -12.24 -15.23 -0.21
N ARG A 345 -11.22 -14.53 0.32
CA ARG A 345 -9.82 -14.84 0.04
C ARG A 345 -9.34 -16.07 0.82
N ALA A 346 -9.74 -16.24 2.08
CA ALA A 346 -9.34 -17.36 2.91
C ALA A 346 -10.05 -18.68 2.57
N THR A 347 -11.33 -18.64 2.19
CA THR A 347 -12.14 -19.86 1.99
C THR A 347 -12.43 -20.17 0.53
N ARG A 348 -12.77 -19.15 -0.27
CA ARG A 348 -13.19 -19.32 -1.68
C ARG A 348 -12.06 -19.11 -2.69
N GLY A 349 -10.85 -18.84 -2.22
CA GLY A 349 -9.68 -18.62 -3.08
C GLY A 349 -9.86 -17.46 -4.06
N TRP A 350 -10.65 -16.43 -3.69
CA TRP A 350 -10.81 -15.25 -4.52
C TRP A 350 -9.48 -14.48 -4.59
N ALA A 351 -8.80 -14.63 -5.73
CA ALA A 351 -7.56 -13.96 -6.06
C ALA A 351 -7.71 -13.08 -7.31
N GLY A 352 -6.74 -12.20 -7.53
CA GLY A 352 -6.68 -11.33 -8.71
C GLY A 352 -7.75 -10.23 -8.69
N PRO A 353 -8.33 -9.88 -9.87
CA PRO A 353 -9.19 -8.70 -10.01
C PRO A 353 -10.42 -8.67 -9.10
N ARG A 354 -11.01 -9.83 -8.78
CA ARG A 354 -12.20 -9.91 -7.92
C ARG A 354 -11.89 -9.46 -6.49
N SER A 355 -10.74 -9.88 -5.96
CA SER A 355 -10.26 -9.49 -4.64
C SER A 355 -9.95 -7.99 -4.59
N ALA A 356 -9.29 -7.47 -5.64
CA ALA A 356 -9.00 -6.04 -5.75
C ALA A 356 -10.26 -5.17 -5.74
N TRP A 357 -11.31 -5.58 -6.47
CA TRP A 357 -12.59 -4.86 -6.46
C TRP A 357 -13.28 -4.85 -5.09
N LEU A 358 -13.24 -5.96 -4.34
CA LEU A 358 -13.78 -5.98 -2.98
C LEU A 358 -13.03 -5.01 -2.05
N SER A 359 -11.70 -4.93 -2.14
CA SER A 359 -10.92 -3.95 -1.37
C SER A 359 -11.23 -2.52 -1.77
N ILE A 360 -11.44 -2.26 -3.08
CA ILE A 360 -11.85 -0.95 -3.59
C ILE A 360 -13.22 -0.56 -3.06
N ILE A 361 -14.21 -1.45 -3.16
CA ILE A 361 -15.57 -1.21 -2.65
C ILE A 361 -15.53 -0.95 -1.14
N GLY A 362 -14.78 -1.73 -0.37
CA GLY A 362 -14.63 -1.52 1.07
C GLY A 362 -14.09 -0.12 1.41
N TYR A 363 -13.08 0.36 0.67
CA TYR A 363 -12.56 1.71 0.87
C TYR A 363 -13.53 2.80 0.40
N LEU A 364 -14.27 2.58 -0.69
CA LEU A 364 -15.33 3.49 -1.12
C LEU A 364 -16.44 3.61 -0.08
N CYS A 365 -16.77 2.52 0.65
CA CYS A 365 -17.68 2.58 1.79
C CYS A 365 -17.11 3.46 2.92
N ILE A 366 -15.80 3.41 3.18
CA ILE A 366 -15.13 4.31 4.15
C ILE A 366 -15.26 5.77 3.70
N ILE A 367 -14.95 6.08 2.43
CA ILE A 367 -15.10 7.43 1.88
C ILE A 367 -16.55 7.90 1.96
N PHE A 368 -17.51 7.04 1.64
CA PHE A 368 -18.93 7.37 1.71
C PHE A 368 -19.37 7.68 3.14
N ASN A 369 -18.97 6.86 4.11
CA ASN A 369 -19.25 7.12 5.52
C ASN A 369 -18.58 8.43 5.99
N PHE A 370 -17.34 8.67 5.58
CA PHE A 370 -16.63 9.86 6.00
C PHE A 370 -17.17 11.15 5.36
N THR A 371 -17.57 11.12 4.09
CA THR A 371 -18.01 12.33 3.37
C THR A 371 -19.52 12.44 3.36
N VAL A 372 -20.20 11.52 2.68
CA VAL A 372 -21.64 11.60 2.42
C VAL A 372 -22.43 11.51 3.72
N VAL A 373 -22.10 10.57 4.60
CA VAL A 373 -22.84 10.43 5.87
C VAL A 373 -22.64 11.64 6.78
N ASN A 374 -21.44 12.22 6.82
CA ASN A 374 -21.19 13.43 7.61
C ASN A 374 -21.88 14.69 7.05
N ILE A 375 -22.00 14.82 5.73
CA ILE A 375 -22.52 16.04 5.09
C ILE A 375 -24.04 15.98 4.94
N PHE A 376 -24.59 14.84 4.52
CA PHE A 376 -25.98 14.75 4.07
C PHE A 376 -26.93 14.07 5.06
N PHE A 377 -26.40 13.39 6.09
CA PHE A 377 -27.23 12.69 7.07
C PHE A 377 -27.06 13.32 8.46
N SER A 378 -28.17 13.81 9.01
CA SER A 378 -28.24 14.28 10.40
C SER A 378 -28.37 13.07 11.33
N GLY A 379 -27.41 12.89 12.24
CA GLY A 379 -27.42 11.84 13.26
C GLY A 379 -26.70 12.27 14.54
N LEU A 380 -26.81 11.49 15.61
CA LEU A 380 -26.18 11.75 16.92
C LEU A 380 -24.64 11.86 16.83
N HIS A 381 -24.07 11.32 15.76
CA HIS A 381 -22.65 11.36 15.44
C HIS A 381 -22.26 12.46 14.44
N SER A 382 -23.18 13.32 14.00
CA SER A 382 -22.84 14.29 12.96
C SER A 382 -21.84 15.32 13.49
N TYR A 383 -20.63 15.24 12.92
CA TYR A 383 -19.56 16.21 13.12
C TYR A 383 -19.68 17.37 12.13
N SER A 384 -20.81 17.50 11.42
CA SER A 384 -20.98 18.44 10.33
C SER A 384 -20.53 19.84 10.74
N GLY A 385 -20.84 20.26 11.98
CA GLY A 385 -20.48 21.60 12.47
C GLY A 385 -20.97 22.72 11.54
N LEU A 386 -21.86 22.37 10.60
CA LEU A 386 -22.64 23.24 9.73
C LEU A 386 -23.80 23.79 10.53
#